data_AF-A0A3D8HT18-F1
#
_entry.id   AF-A0A3D8HT18-F1
#
_cell.length_a   1.000
_cell.length_b   1.000
_cell.length_c   1.000
_cell.angle_alpha   90.00
_cell.angle_beta   90.00
_cell.angle_gamma   90.00
#
_symmetry.space_group_name_H-M   'P 1'
#
loop_
_entity.id
_entity.type
_entity.pdbx_description
1 polymer ?
#
loop_
_entity_poly.entity_id
_entity_poly.type
_entity_poly.pdbx_seq_one_letter_code
_entity_poly.pdbx_strand_id
1 'polypeptide(L)'
;MLIFGHSHITMPYFRRVENIQNIQTSPSDSIVWFRHDESFALLKHCKEFEIPCAVMVENVIDFMLCAHFSPRYLLVDSHAEEYQKIIDTYLLDSKLLCVVEDLSAIKTLASFGVDGVITKAYLGL
;
A
#
# COMPACT_ATOMS: atom_id res chain seq x y z
N MET A 1 2.73 -1.43 -14.21
CA MET A 1 2.58 -2.32 -13.06
C MET A 1 3.88 -2.33 -12.24
N LEU A 2 3.79 -2.09 -10.94
CA LEU A 2 4.86 -2.22 -9.95
C LEU A 2 4.91 -3.67 -9.44
N ILE A 3 6.11 -4.19 -9.17
CA ILE A 3 6.30 -5.58 -8.75
C ILE A 3 7.23 -5.60 -7.54
N PHE A 4 6.67 -5.87 -6.37
CA PHE A 4 7.40 -6.01 -5.11
C PHE A 4 7.44 -7.50 -4.71
N GLY A 5 8.65 -8.03 -4.43
CA GLY A 5 8.84 -9.44 -4.07
C GLY A 5 9.57 -10.31 -5.11
N HIS A 6 10.10 -9.73 -6.18
CA HIS A 6 10.96 -10.44 -7.13
C HIS A 6 12.45 -10.22 -6.81
N SER A 7 13.25 -11.30 -6.76
CA SER A 7 14.66 -11.27 -6.32
C SER A 7 15.58 -10.37 -7.17
N HIS A 8 15.25 -10.18 -8.44
CA HIS A 8 16.06 -9.39 -9.39
C HIS A 8 15.55 -7.97 -9.63
N ILE A 9 14.47 -7.54 -8.95
CA ILE A 9 13.91 -6.18 -9.12
C ILE A 9 14.17 -5.39 -7.84
N THR A 10 15.00 -4.36 -7.92
CA THR A 10 15.27 -3.45 -6.81
C THR A 10 14.08 -2.54 -6.59
N MET A 11 13.47 -2.62 -5.41
CA MET A 11 12.35 -1.77 -4.98
C MET A 11 12.60 -1.26 -3.56
N PRO A 12 11.96 -0.15 -3.16
CA PRO A 12 12.04 0.32 -1.78
C PRO A 12 11.52 -0.72 -0.78
N TYR A 13 12.14 -0.80 0.39
CA TYR A 13 11.72 -1.70 1.45
C TYR A 13 10.44 -1.21 2.13
N PHE A 14 9.60 -2.16 2.52
CA PHE A 14 8.39 -1.91 3.30
C PHE A 14 8.65 -2.28 4.75
N ARG A 15 8.50 -1.32 5.66
CA ARG A 15 8.69 -1.55 7.10
C ARG A 15 7.36 -1.46 7.82
N ARG A 16 6.96 -2.55 8.47
CA ARG A 16 5.75 -2.58 9.29
C ARG A 16 5.95 -1.68 10.52
N VAL A 17 4.97 -0.84 10.80
CA VAL A 17 4.91 0.00 12.01
C VAL A 17 3.56 -0.19 12.69
N GLU A 18 3.54 -0.06 14.02
CA GLU A 18 2.31 -0.18 14.82
C GLU A 18 2.01 1.10 15.60
N ASN A 19 2.99 2.03 15.67
CA ASN A 19 2.88 3.30 16.36
C ASN A 19 3.90 4.31 15.82
N ILE A 20 3.73 5.58 16.22
CA ILE A 20 4.58 6.70 15.80
C ILE A 20 6.05 6.48 16.20
N GLN A 21 6.32 5.84 17.34
CA GLN A 21 7.68 5.57 17.81
C GLN A 21 8.42 4.61 16.85
N ASN A 22 7.73 3.64 16.24
CA ASN A 22 8.36 2.76 15.24
C ASN A 22 8.78 3.52 13.97
N ILE A 23 8.03 4.57 13.59
CA ILE A 23 8.36 5.40 12.42
C ILE A 23 9.70 6.11 12.61
N GLN A 24 9.96 6.69 13.78
CA GLN A 24 11.21 7.42 14.07
C GLN A 24 12.49 6.58 13.97
N THR A 25 12.36 5.26 14.09
CA THR A 25 13.48 4.31 13.98
C THR A 25 13.63 3.70 12.58
N SER A 26 12.82 4.16 11.62
CA SER A 26 12.79 3.63 10.27
C SER A 26 13.85 4.31 9.39
N PRO A 27 14.60 3.56 8.56
CA PRO A 27 15.49 4.13 7.57
C PRO A 27 14.76 5.10 6.65
N SER A 28 15.41 6.21 6.28
CA SER A 28 14.83 7.27 5.44
C SER A 28 14.48 6.82 4.02
N ASP A 29 15.01 5.69 3.56
CA ASP A 29 14.78 5.09 2.24
C ASP A 29 13.68 4.02 2.23
N SER A 30 13.03 3.77 3.37
CA SER A 30 11.94 2.80 3.50
C SER A 30 10.55 3.44 3.38
N ILE A 31 9.57 2.67 2.92
CA ILE A 31 8.15 3.00 3.00
C ILE A 31 7.62 2.36 4.28
N VAL A 32 7.06 3.16 5.17
CA VAL A 32 6.38 2.58 6.36
C VAL A 32 5.02 2.03 5.93
N TRP A 33 4.61 0.89 6.49
CA TRP A 33 3.30 0.35 6.22
C TRP A 33 2.61 -0.14 7.48
N PHE A 34 1.28 -0.06 7.48
CA PHE A 34 0.44 -0.43 8.60
C PHE A 34 -0.98 -0.79 8.13
N ARG A 35 -1.75 -1.46 9.00
CA ARG A 35 -3.18 -1.62 8.81
C ARG A 35 -3.90 -0.34 9.23
N HIS A 36 -4.97 -0.01 8.54
CA HIS A 36 -5.83 1.10 8.93
C HIS A 36 -6.29 0.95 10.40
N ASP A 37 -6.31 2.07 11.12
CA ASP A 37 -6.87 2.20 12.46
C ASP A 37 -7.90 3.35 12.46
N GLU A 38 -8.96 3.23 13.26
CA GLU A 38 -10.07 4.20 13.32
C GLU A 38 -9.63 5.63 13.72
N SER A 39 -8.49 5.77 14.40
CA SER A 39 -7.99 7.07 14.87
C SER A 39 -7.27 7.86 13.76
N PHE A 40 -6.86 7.17 12.69
CA PHE A 40 -6.01 7.67 11.62
C PHE A 40 -4.67 8.24 12.12
N ALA A 41 -4.21 7.87 13.32
CA ALA A 41 -3.06 8.50 13.96
C ALA A 41 -1.78 8.38 13.11
N LEU A 42 -1.53 7.18 12.57
CA LEU A 42 -0.37 6.93 11.71
C LEU A 42 -0.45 7.66 10.38
N LEU A 43 -1.63 7.66 9.73
CA LEU A 43 -1.83 8.38 8.45
C LEU A 43 -1.66 9.90 8.62
N LYS A 44 -2.24 10.48 9.68
CA LYS A 44 -2.09 11.90 10.01
C LYS A 44 -0.63 12.26 10.21
N HIS A 45 0.08 11.46 10.99
CA HIS A 45 1.51 11.66 11.22
C HIS A 45 2.32 11.56 9.91
N CYS A 46 2.06 10.53 9.08
CA CYS A 46 2.77 10.38 7.82
C CYS A 46 2.49 11.55 6.86
N LYS A 47 1.26 12.06 6.82
CA LYS A 47 0.89 13.22 6.00
C LYS A 47 1.56 14.51 6.49
N GLU A 48 1.53 14.76 7.79
CA GLU A 48 2.11 15.96 8.41
C GLU A 48 3.61 16.08 8.19
N PHE A 49 4.33 14.95 8.24
CA PHE A 49 5.79 14.90 8.10
C PHE A 49 6.27 14.41 6.73
N GLU A 50 5.36 14.34 5.74
CA GLU A 50 5.64 13.88 4.37
C GLU A 50 6.35 12.52 4.29
N ILE A 51 6.03 11.62 5.22
CA ILE A 51 6.61 10.29 5.31
C ILE A 51 5.90 9.37 4.31
N PRO A 52 6.63 8.78 3.34
CA PRO A 52 6.04 7.83 2.42
C PRO A 52 5.47 6.63 3.15
N CYS A 53 4.17 6.42 3.02
CA CYS A 53 3.48 5.31 3.67
C CYS A 53 2.64 4.48 2.72
N ALA A 54 2.36 3.25 3.15
CA ALA A 54 1.38 2.37 2.58
C ALA A 54 0.37 1.96 3.66
N VAL A 55 -0.92 1.94 3.35
CA VAL A 55 -1.95 1.53 4.31
C VAL A 55 -2.78 0.39 3.75
N MET A 56 -2.92 -0.67 4.55
CA MET A 56 -3.81 -1.78 4.23
C MET A 56 -5.21 -1.51 4.74
N VAL A 57 -6.19 -1.66 3.86
CA VAL A 57 -7.62 -1.39 4.10
C VAL A 57 -8.45 -2.61 3.75
N GLU A 58 -9.58 -2.77 4.43
CA GLU A 58 -10.40 -3.98 4.34
C GLU A 58 -11.74 -3.75 3.60
N ASN A 59 -12.14 -2.49 3.42
CA ASN A 59 -13.40 -2.15 2.74
C ASN A 59 -13.29 -0.80 2.00
N VAL A 60 -14.29 -0.54 1.15
CA VAL A 60 -14.35 0.65 0.29
C VAL A 60 -14.50 1.96 1.06
N ILE A 61 -15.15 1.96 2.23
CA ILE A 61 -15.28 3.17 3.05
C ILE A 61 -13.90 3.55 3.57
N ASP A 62 -13.20 2.61 4.20
CA ASP A 62 -11.85 2.85 4.73
C ASP A 62 -10.86 3.18 3.63
N PHE A 63 -10.98 2.55 2.46
CA PHE A 63 -10.17 2.87 1.28
C PHE A 63 -10.30 4.35 0.90
N MET A 64 -11.54 4.85 0.78
CA MET A 64 -11.78 6.25 0.42
C MET A 64 -11.35 7.22 1.52
N LEU A 65 -11.59 6.88 2.80
CA LEU A 65 -11.16 7.70 3.94
C LEU A 65 -9.62 7.76 4.03
N CYS A 66 -8.94 6.64 3.81
CA CYS A 66 -7.48 6.58 3.81
C CYS A 66 -6.88 7.32 2.61
N ALA A 67 -7.48 7.23 1.43
CA ALA A 67 -7.03 7.93 0.22
C ALA A 67 -6.98 9.46 0.40
N HIS A 68 -7.82 10.04 1.26
CA HIS A 68 -7.78 11.46 1.60
C HIS A 68 -6.44 11.91 2.22
N PHE A 69 -5.70 10.98 2.82
CA PHE A 69 -4.37 11.25 3.38
C PHE A 69 -3.25 11.11 2.35
N SER A 70 -3.57 10.78 1.10
CA SER A 70 -2.63 10.58 0.00
C SER A 70 -1.45 9.67 0.36
N PRO A 71 -1.68 8.48 0.96
CA PRO A 71 -0.60 7.51 1.14
C PRO A 71 0.00 7.19 -0.23
N ARG A 72 1.30 6.84 -0.26
CA ARG A 72 1.95 6.48 -1.54
C ARG A 72 1.30 5.23 -2.13
N TYR A 73 0.91 4.29 -1.27
CA TYR A 73 0.24 3.05 -1.68
C TYR A 73 -1.00 2.75 -0.84
N LEU A 74 -2.04 2.28 -1.49
CA LEU A 74 -3.18 1.61 -0.85
C LEU A 74 -3.00 0.10 -1.06
N LEU A 75 -2.99 -0.66 0.03
CA LEU A 75 -2.82 -2.11 0.00
C LEU A 75 -4.17 -2.80 0.17
N VAL A 76 -4.47 -3.76 -0.71
CA VAL A 76 -5.67 -4.60 -0.65
C VAL A 76 -5.29 -6.05 -0.93
N ASP A 77 -5.94 -7.02 -0.32
CA ASP A 77 -5.71 -8.45 -0.56
C ASP A 77 -6.82 -9.10 -1.42
N SER A 78 -7.84 -8.32 -1.76
CA SER A 78 -9.04 -8.76 -2.46
C SER A 78 -9.64 -7.61 -3.29
N HIS A 79 -10.49 -7.95 -4.25
CA HIS A 79 -11.23 -6.98 -5.07
C HIS A 79 -10.36 -5.93 -5.78
N ALA A 80 -9.11 -6.24 -6.12
CA ALA A 80 -8.15 -5.27 -6.68
C ALA A 80 -8.64 -4.56 -7.96
N GLU A 81 -9.40 -5.23 -8.83
CA GLU A 81 -10.00 -4.61 -10.02
C GLU A 81 -10.99 -3.49 -9.64
N GLU A 82 -11.81 -3.71 -8.62
CA GLU A 82 -12.78 -2.73 -8.14
C GLU A 82 -12.08 -1.49 -7.57
N TYR A 83 -11.08 -1.70 -6.69
CA TYR A 83 -10.31 -0.61 -6.11
C TYR A 83 -9.49 0.16 -7.14
N GLN A 84 -8.95 -0.50 -8.17
CA GLN A 84 -8.24 0.18 -9.26
C GLN A 84 -9.19 1.09 -10.04
N LYS A 85 -10.40 0.61 -10.36
CA LYS A 85 -11.42 1.44 -11.02
C LYS A 85 -11.76 2.68 -10.20
N ILE A 86 -11.79 2.58 -8.86
CA ILE A 86 -12.00 3.73 -7.98
C ILE A 86 -10.84 4.73 -8.12
N ILE A 87 -9.59 4.27 -8.03
CA ILE A 87 -8.40 5.14 -8.21
C ILE A 87 -8.48 5.87 -9.56
N ASP A 88 -8.75 5.15 -10.63
CA ASP A 88 -8.77 5.71 -11.98
C ASP A 88 -9.95 6.68 -12.18
N THR A 89 -11.13 6.37 -11.61
CA THR A 89 -12.34 7.20 -11.75
C THR A 89 -12.24 8.50 -10.97
N TYR A 90 -11.68 8.45 -9.76
CA TYR A 90 -11.51 9.62 -8.88
C TYR A 90 -10.15 10.30 -9.04
N LEU A 91 -9.27 9.78 -9.92
CA LEU A 91 -7.93 10.30 -10.17
C LEU A 91 -7.11 10.43 -8.87
N LEU A 92 -7.13 9.39 -8.04
CA LEU A 92 -6.41 9.39 -6.77
C LEU A 92 -4.89 9.39 -7.01
N ASP A 93 -4.14 10.15 -6.20
CA ASP A 93 -2.68 10.21 -6.29
C ASP A 93 -1.99 8.89 -5.84
N SER A 94 -2.67 8.14 -4.96
CA SER A 94 -2.20 6.86 -4.45
C SER A 94 -2.19 5.77 -5.53
N LYS A 95 -1.20 4.88 -5.46
CA LYS A 95 -1.13 3.68 -6.29
C LYS A 95 -1.70 2.46 -5.56
N LEU A 96 -2.41 1.60 -6.28
CA LEU A 96 -2.89 0.33 -5.74
C LEU A 96 -1.77 -0.72 -5.73
N LEU A 97 -1.58 -1.42 -4.61
CA LEU A 97 -0.82 -2.67 -4.59
C LEU A 97 -1.69 -3.80 -4.07
N CYS A 98 -1.87 -4.84 -4.90
CA CYS A 98 -2.53 -6.06 -4.48
C CYS A 98 -1.55 -6.95 -3.70
N VAL A 99 -1.91 -7.33 -2.47
CA VAL A 99 -1.16 -8.23 -1.60
C VAL A 99 -1.44 -9.67 -2.03
N VAL A 100 -0.39 -10.40 -2.42
CA VAL A 100 -0.51 -11.75 -2.98
C VAL A 100 0.44 -12.74 -2.29
N GLU A 101 0.15 -14.04 -2.38
CA GLU A 101 1.09 -15.07 -1.91
C GLU A 101 2.36 -15.11 -2.77
N ASP A 102 2.17 -15.14 -4.09
CA ASP A 102 3.26 -15.24 -5.05
C ASP A 102 2.94 -14.51 -6.37
N LEU A 103 3.97 -14.36 -7.21
CA LEU A 103 3.91 -13.56 -8.43
C LEU A 103 3.12 -14.22 -9.58
N SER A 104 2.60 -15.45 -9.43
CA SER A 104 1.71 -16.06 -10.43
C SER A 104 0.42 -15.24 -10.62
N ALA A 105 -0.01 -14.52 -9.59
CA ALA A 105 -1.17 -13.61 -9.64
C ALA A 105 -1.00 -12.44 -10.62
N ILE A 106 0.22 -12.12 -11.05
CA ILE A 106 0.50 -11.04 -12.01
C ILE A 106 -0.32 -11.20 -13.28
N LYS A 107 -0.47 -12.44 -13.79
CA LYS A 107 -1.21 -12.69 -15.04
C LYS A 107 -2.64 -12.15 -14.97
N THR A 108 -3.32 -12.40 -13.86
CA THR A 108 -4.70 -11.95 -13.62
C THR A 108 -4.72 -10.45 -13.36
N LEU A 109 -3.87 -9.95 -12.47
CA LEU A 109 -3.88 -8.54 -12.05
C LEU A 109 -3.48 -7.58 -13.16
N ALA A 110 -2.58 -7.99 -14.06
CA ALA A 110 -2.24 -7.23 -15.26
C ALA A 110 -3.45 -7.08 -16.20
N SER A 111 -4.31 -8.10 -16.31
CA SER A 111 -5.53 -8.02 -17.13
C SER A 111 -6.58 -7.06 -16.55
N PHE A 112 -6.52 -6.80 -15.24
CA PHE A 112 -7.36 -5.84 -14.53
C PHE A 112 -6.81 -4.41 -14.56
N GLY A 113 -5.60 -4.21 -15.11
CA GLY A 113 -4.95 -2.89 -15.11
C GLY A 113 -4.45 -2.42 -13.74
N VAL A 114 -4.29 -3.33 -12.77
CA VAL A 114 -3.86 -2.98 -11.40
C VAL A 114 -2.45 -2.38 -11.41
N ASP A 115 -2.28 -1.29 -10.64
CA ASP A 115 -1.04 -0.53 -10.55
C ASP A 115 0.16 -1.37 -10.10
N GLY A 116 -0.01 -2.38 -9.24
CA GLY A 116 1.06 -3.28 -8.84
C GLY A 116 0.68 -4.47 -7.95
N VAL A 117 1.66 -5.35 -7.72
CA VAL A 117 1.60 -6.45 -6.75
C VAL A 117 2.67 -6.30 -5.68
N ILE A 118 2.38 -6.84 -4.49
CA ILE A 118 3.35 -7.04 -3.43
C ILE A 118 3.14 -8.39 -2.77
N THR A 119 4.19 -9.20 -2.64
CA THR A 119 4.06 -10.50 -1.96
C THR A 119 3.98 -10.35 -0.45
N LYS A 120 3.24 -11.23 0.23
CA LYS A 120 3.19 -11.28 1.70
C LYS A 120 4.59 -11.39 2.31
N ALA A 121 5.43 -12.26 1.74
CA ALA A 121 6.82 -12.41 2.16
C ALA A 121 7.61 -11.09 2.10
N TYR A 122 7.35 -10.23 1.10
CA TYR A 122 8.01 -8.91 0.99
C TYR A 122 7.52 -7.89 2.04
N LEU A 123 6.29 -8.04 2.52
CA LEU A 123 5.74 -7.26 3.65
C LEU A 123 6.15 -7.82 5.02
N GLY A 124 6.70 -9.03 5.09
CA GLY A 124 6.94 -9.75 6.34
C GLY A 124 5.66 -10.29 6.96
N LEU A 125 4.68 -10.69 6.13
CA LEU A 125 3.43 -11.35 6.50
C LEU A 125 3.47 -12.86 6.30
#